data_AF-A0A0H3LTI4-F1
#
_entry.id   AF-A0A0H3LTI4-F1
#
_cell.length_a   1.000
_cell.length_b   1.000
_cell.length_c   1.000
_cell.angle_alpha   90.00
_cell.angle_beta   90.00
_cell.angle_gamma   90.00
#
_symmetry.space_group_name_H-M   'P 1'
#
loop_
_entity.id
_entity.type
_entity.pdbx_description
1 polymer ?
#
loop_
_entity_poly.entity_id
_entity_poly.type
_entity_poly.pdbx_seq_one_letter_code
_entity_poly.pdbx_strand_id
1 'polypeptide(L)'
;MPLPFLDYLEREEIKQAFLRGQMAFVLSSDCRNILWSNGVVAYFFGFSSLAAMIQERSFFDQVEHDKILKCAQWAGSVALGSLKRCAEFSVISIDVLGLGKAFFLEASREEAISLIACLDDATISVAVIDENATRLEASSHFCFIDEMVKILLQTIDNEMPVRTILSIGGANTQVGIIRLSVKTESFLILCALLKEEKLKYEQELFRFIPELLPRRFTWKMDKNGRFCDVSKELAEIFCPLTSSILGSHFCELANQFHGERYRVLSGY
;
A
#
# COMPACT_ATOMS: atom_id res chain seq x y z
N MET A 1 -0.72 4.80 -9.46
CA MET A 1 -1.41 4.48 -8.19
C MET A 1 -0.71 3.27 -7.59
N PRO A 2 0.19 3.43 -6.61
CA PRO A 2 0.90 2.32 -5.97
C PRO A 2 0.23 1.78 -4.72
N LEU A 3 -0.67 2.53 -4.07
CA LEU A 3 -1.36 2.05 -2.87
C LEU A 3 -2.29 0.84 -3.08
N PRO A 4 -2.85 0.61 -4.29
CA PRO A 4 -3.49 -0.66 -4.59
C PRO A 4 -2.58 -1.86 -4.42
N PHE A 5 -1.24 -1.69 -4.54
CA PHE A 5 -0.28 -2.76 -4.26
C PHE A 5 -0.47 -3.35 -2.85
N LEU A 6 -0.75 -2.49 -1.86
CA LEU A 6 -0.94 -2.91 -0.47
C LEU A 6 -2.24 -3.69 -0.25
N ASP A 7 -3.28 -3.49 -1.08
CA ASP A 7 -4.55 -4.22 -0.95
C ASP A 7 -4.36 -5.72 -1.16
N TYR A 8 -3.42 -6.10 -2.03
CA TYR A 8 -3.11 -7.51 -2.28
C TYR A 8 -2.29 -8.15 -1.16
N LEU A 9 -1.54 -7.35 -0.39
CA LEU A 9 -0.77 -7.85 0.75
C LEU A 9 -1.63 -8.13 1.98
N GLU A 10 -2.93 -7.84 1.94
CA GLU A 10 -3.91 -8.30 2.95
C GLU A 10 -4.18 -9.81 2.82
N ARG A 11 -3.86 -10.43 1.68
CA ARG A 11 -3.95 -11.87 1.48
C ARG A 11 -2.68 -12.54 1.96
N GLU A 12 -2.81 -13.48 2.89
CA GLU A 12 -1.69 -14.18 3.51
C GLU A 12 -0.81 -14.90 2.49
N GLU A 13 -1.40 -15.50 1.45
CA GLU A 13 -0.67 -16.20 0.40
C GLU A 13 0.27 -15.25 -0.36
N ILE A 14 -0.24 -14.08 -0.73
CA ILE A 14 0.51 -13.06 -1.46
C ILE A 14 1.59 -12.45 -0.55
N LYS A 15 1.22 -12.13 0.70
CA LYS A 15 2.11 -11.58 1.72
C LYS A 15 3.28 -12.53 2.02
N GLN A 16 3.02 -13.82 2.18
CA GLN A 16 4.05 -14.83 2.43
C GLN A 16 4.98 -15.00 1.24
N ALA A 17 4.44 -15.06 0.01
CA ALA A 17 5.27 -15.16 -1.18
C ALA A 17 6.16 -13.91 -1.35
N PHE A 18 5.60 -12.73 -1.09
CA PHE A 18 6.35 -11.46 -1.07
C PHE A 18 7.48 -11.52 -0.03
N LEU A 19 7.20 -11.88 1.22
CA LEU A 19 8.19 -12.01 2.31
C LEU A 19 9.31 -13.01 2.02
N ARG A 20 8.98 -14.13 1.38
CA ARG A 20 9.95 -15.16 0.98
C ARG A 20 10.79 -14.71 -0.22
N GLY A 21 10.46 -13.58 -0.82
CA GLY A 21 11.05 -13.10 -2.07
C GLY A 21 10.82 -14.08 -3.22
N GLN A 22 9.72 -14.84 -3.20
CA GLN A 22 9.33 -15.71 -4.31
C GLN A 22 8.91 -14.86 -5.51
N MET A 23 8.96 -15.43 -6.69
CA MET A 23 8.31 -14.81 -7.85
C MET A 23 6.81 -14.89 -7.62
N ALA A 24 6.11 -13.76 -7.52
CA ALA A 24 4.69 -13.71 -7.22
C ALA A 24 3.95 -12.63 -8.03
N PHE A 25 2.83 -12.99 -8.65
CA PHE A 25 1.94 -12.06 -9.35
C PHE A 25 0.49 -12.55 -9.36
N VAL A 26 -0.45 -11.64 -9.64
CA VAL A 26 -1.89 -11.93 -9.72
C VAL A 26 -2.41 -11.55 -11.09
N LEU A 27 -3.19 -12.46 -11.70
CA LEU A 27 -3.90 -12.25 -12.95
C LEU A 27 -5.40 -12.09 -12.74
N SER A 28 -6.04 -11.35 -13.64
CA SER A 28 -7.50 -11.30 -13.77
C SER A 28 -8.10 -12.69 -14.04
N SER A 29 -9.41 -12.84 -13.78
CA SER A 29 -10.15 -14.09 -14.02
C SER A 29 -10.12 -14.59 -15.46
N ASP A 30 -9.85 -13.71 -16.42
CA ASP A 30 -9.66 -14.06 -17.83
C ASP A 30 -8.19 -14.32 -18.19
N CYS A 31 -7.27 -14.28 -17.23
CA CYS A 31 -5.82 -14.42 -17.40
C CYS A 31 -5.18 -13.41 -18.36
N ARG A 32 -5.84 -12.27 -18.66
CA ARG A 32 -5.34 -11.29 -19.65
C ARG A 32 -4.55 -10.14 -19.06
N ASN A 33 -4.84 -9.76 -17.82
CA ASN A 33 -4.26 -8.58 -17.19
C ASN A 33 -3.54 -8.96 -15.90
N ILE A 34 -2.38 -8.37 -15.69
CA ILE A 34 -1.69 -8.41 -14.40
C ILE A 34 -2.34 -7.39 -13.48
N LEU A 35 -2.91 -7.88 -12.39
CA LEU A 35 -3.56 -7.06 -11.36
C LEU A 35 -2.56 -6.62 -10.27
N TRP A 36 -1.59 -7.48 -9.98
CA TRP A 36 -0.55 -7.24 -8.99
C TRP A 36 0.71 -8.02 -9.35
N SER A 37 1.90 -7.50 -9.02
CA SER A 37 3.17 -8.21 -9.21
C SER A 37 4.22 -7.66 -8.25
N ASN A 38 5.17 -8.49 -7.83
CA ASN A 38 6.34 -8.04 -7.08
C ASN A 38 7.58 -7.80 -7.97
N GLY A 39 8.59 -7.14 -7.39
CA GLY A 39 9.83 -6.81 -8.10
C GLY A 39 10.58 -8.00 -8.68
N VAL A 40 10.49 -9.16 -8.04
CA VAL A 40 11.16 -10.40 -8.47
C VAL A 40 10.60 -10.86 -9.82
N VAL A 41 9.28 -10.81 -10.00
CA VAL A 41 8.63 -11.15 -11.27
C VAL A 41 8.90 -10.10 -12.34
N ALA A 42 8.84 -8.82 -11.98
CA ALA A 42 9.19 -7.74 -12.91
C ALA A 42 10.59 -7.96 -13.50
N TYR A 43 11.58 -8.22 -12.64
CA TYR A 43 12.93 -8.53 -13.08
C TYR A 43 13.00 -9.81 -13.92
N PHE A 44 12.31 -10.88 -13.55
CA PHE A 44 12.28 -12.14 -14.30
C PHE A 44 11.83 -11.93 -15.76
N PHE A 45 10.81 -11.09 -15.98
CA PHE A 45 10.30 -10.73 -17.30
C PHE A 45 11.03 -9.54 -17.96
N GLY A 46 12.05 -8.97 -17.31
CA GLY A 46 12.89 -7.92 -17.88
C GLY A 46 12.36 -6.49 -17.73
N PHE A 47 11.43 -6.27 -16.81
CA PHE A 47 10.91 -4.94 -16.48
C PHE A 47 11.74 -4.27 -15.39
N SER A 48 11.94 -2.95 -15.53
CA SER A 48 12.57 -2.10 -14.52
C SER A 48 11.56 -1.33 -13.66
N SER A 49 10.26 -1.51 -13.89
CA SER A 49 9.18 -0.81 -13.18
C SER A 49 7.92 -1.68 -13.16
N LEU A 50 7.33 -1.84 -11.97
CA LEU A 50 6.04 -2.52 -11.83
C LEU A 50 4.90 -1.77 -12.53
N ALA A 51 4.94 -0.44 -12.55
CA ALA A 51 3.93 0.36 -13.22
C ALA A 51 3.91 0.06 -14.73
N ALA A 52 5.09 -0.07 -15.35
CA ALA A 52 5.20 -0.45 -16.75
C ALA A 52 4.67 -1.88 -16.98
N MET A 53 5.06 -2.83 -16.12
CA MET A 53 4.62 -4.22 -16.22
C MET A 53 3.09 -4.37 -16.10
N ILE A 54 2.46 -3.67 -15.15
CA ILE A 54 1.01 -3.72 -14.93
C ILE A 54 0.24 -3.06 -16.09
N GLN A 55 0.84 -2.07 -16.76
CA GLN A 55 0.23 -1.39 -17.91
C GLN A 55 0.38 -2.17 -19.22
N GLU A 56 1.25 -3.17 -19.27
CA GLU A 56 1.49 -3.96 -20.47
C GLU A 56 0.23 -4.73 -20.87
N ARG A 57 -0.24 -4.49 -22.08
CA ARG A 57 -1.41 -5.17 -22.64
C ARG A 57 -0.96 -6.39 -23.41
N SER A 58 -1.68 -7.50 -23.24
CA SER A 58 -1.32 -8.78 -23.88
C SER A 58 0.07 -9.26 -23.47
N PHE A 59 0.33 -9.24 -22.15
CA PHE A 59 1.58 -9.69 -21.56
C PHE A 59 1.98 -11.11 -21.97
N PHE A 60 0.98 -12.00 -22.08
CA PHE A 60 1.15 -13.37 -22.53
C PHE A 60 0.60 -13.54 -23.95
N ASP A 61 1.28 -14.35 -24.76
CA ASP A 61 0.73 -14.75 -26.05
C ASP A 61 -0.49 -15.67 -25.90
N GLN A 62 -1.16 -16.00 -27.00
CA GLN A 62 -2.38 -16.83 -26.94
C GLN A 62 -2.09 -18.25 -26.43
N VAL A 63 -0.89 -18.78 -26.66
CA VAL A 63 -0.51 -20.14 -26.25
C VAL A 63 -0.25 -20.19 -24.75
N GLU A 64 0.47 -19.21 -24.20
CA GLU A 64 0.69 -19.04 -22.77
C GLU A 64 -0.62 -18.76 -22.04
N HIS A 65 -1.46 -17.88 -22.59
CA HIS A 65 -2.80 -17.59 -22.09
C HIS A 65 -3.64 -18.87 -21.94
N ASP A 66 -3.74 -19.68 -22.99
CA ASP A 66 -4.50 -20.94 -22.97
C ASP A 66 -3.95 -21.95 -21.96
N LYS A 67 -2.62 -22.00 -21.77
CA LYS A 67 -1.98 -22.86 -20.76
C LYS A 67 -2.35 -22.40 -19.36
N ILE A 68 -2.20 -21.11 -19.07
CA ILE A 68 -2.53 -20.54 -17.75
C ILE A 68 -4.01 -20.78 -17.44
N LEU A 69 -4.90 -20.50 -18.38
CA LEU A 69 -6.35 -20.63 -18.18
C LEU A 69 -6.77 -22.09 -17.91
N LYS A 70 -6.12 -23.07 -18.57
CA LYS A 70 -6.33 -24.49 -18.26
C LYS A 70 -5.82 -24.84 -16.87
N CYS A 71 -4.61 -24.42 -16.49
CA CYS A 71 -4.05 -24.70 -15.17
C CYS A 71 -4.87 -24.05 -14.05
N ALA A 72 -5.39 -22.84 -14.30
CA ALA A 72 -6.23 -22.08 -13.39
C ALA A 72 -7.58 -22.76 -13.06
N GLN A 73 -8.06 -23.67 -13.91
CA GLN A 73 -9.28 -24.45 -13.65
C GLN A 73 -9.07 -25.62 -12.69
N TRP A 74 -7.86 -26.18 -12.64
CA TRP A 74 -7.57 -27.44 -11.94
C TRP A 74 -6.48 -27.34 -10.87
N ALA A 75 -6.03 -26.12 -10.54
CA ALA A 75 -4.93 -25.85 -9.60
C ALA A 75 -3.67 -26.67 -9.93
N GLY A 76 -2.99 -26.27 -11.01
CA GLY A 76 -1.77 -26.92 -11.49
C GLY A 76 -0.56 -25.98 -11.54
N SER A 77 0.51 -26.46 -12.16
CA SER A 77 1.68 -25.65 -12.48
C SER A 77 1.73 -25.29 -13.96
N VAL A 78 2.33 -24.14 -14.29
CA VAL A 78 2.54 -23.68 -15.67
C VAL A 78 3.97 -23.16 -15.83
N ALA A 79 4.65 -23.66 -16.85
CA ALA A 79 5.97 -23.15 -17.23
C ALA A 79 5.81 -21.87 -18.04
N LEU A 80 6.34 -20.76 -17.53
CA LEU A 80 6.34 -19.45 -18.17
C LEU A 80 7.77 -19.01 -18.46
N GLY A 81 7.98 -18.48 -19.67
CA GLY A 81 9.28 -18.05 -20.16
C GLY A 81 9.43 -16.53 -20.13
N SER A 82 10.66 -16.07 -19.89
CA SER A 82 11.13 -14.77 -20.35
C SER A 82 12.09 -14.97 -21.53
N LEU A 83 12.67 -13.89 -22.08
CA LEU A 83 13.61 -13.98 -23.20
C LEU A 83 14.81 -14.92 -22.95
N LYS A 84 15.17 -15.20 -21.70
CA LYS A 84 16.35 -16.00 -21.34
C LYS A 84 16.12 -17.09 -20.30
N ARG A 85 14.97 -17.11 -19.63
CA ARG A 85 14.72 -17.96 -18.46
C ARG A 85 13.34 -18.60 -18.57
N CYS A 86 13.12 -19.71 -17.88
CA CYS A 86 11.82 -20.34 -17.77
C CYS A 86 11.65 -20.82 -16.34
N ALA A 87 10.50 -20.53 -15.73
CA ALA A 87 10.18 -20.94 -14.38
C ALA A 87 8.82 -21.61 -14.33
N GLU A 88 8.66 -22.56 -13.41
CA GLU A 88 7.40 -23.25 -13.17
C GLU A 88 6.62 -22.54 -12.07
N PHE A 89 5.45 -22.02 -12.42
CA PHE A 89 4.57 -21.28 -11.53
C PHE A 89 3.41 -22.16 -11.08
N SER A 90 3.18 -22.29 -9.77
CA SER A 90 1.92 -22.83 -9.27
C SER A 90 0.81 -21.81 -9.50
N VAL A 91 -0.40 -22.27 -9.82
CA VAL A 91 -1.56 -21.42 -10.09
C VAL A 91 -2.66 -21.73 -9.08
N ILE A 92 -3.05 -20.74 -8.30
CA ILE A 92 -4.05 -20.86 -7.24
C ILE A 92 -5.16 -19.85 -7.50
N SER A 93 -6.42 -20.28 -7.36
CA SER A 93 -7.57 -19.38 -7.43
C SER A 93 -7.69 -18.60 -6.13
N ILE A 94 -7.81 -17.29 -6.23
CA ILE A 94 -8.04 -16.40 -5.08
C ILE A 94 -9.25 -15.49 -5.35
N ASP A 95 -9.86 -14.99 -4.29
CA ASP A 95 -10.86 -13.93 -4.38
C ASP A 95 -10.21 -12.59 -4.03
N VAL A 96 -10.44 -11.58 -4.86
CA VAL A 96 -9.97 -10.22 -4.63
C VAL A 96 -11.18 -9.34 -4.34
N LEU A 97 -11.15 -8.65 -3.20
CA LEU A 97 -12.27 -7.81 -2.76
C LEU A 97 -12.58 -6.74 -3.83
N GLY A 98 -13.85 -6.63 -4.23
CA GLY A 98 -14.30 -5.67 -5.25
C GLY A 98 -14.02 -6.06 -6.71
N LEU A 99 -13.11 -7.01 -6.98
CA LEU A 99 -12.77 -7.48 -8.32
C LEU A 99 -13.27 -8.91 -8.63
N GLY A 100 -13.57 -9.69 -7.59
CA GLY A 100 -14.03 -11.07 -7.71
C GLY A 100 -12.86 -12.06 -7.90
N LYS A 101 -13.13 -13.15 -8.63
CA LYS A 101 -12.15 -14.23 -8.84
C LYS A 101 -10.90 -13.71 -9.57
N ALA A 102 -9.73 -14.14 -9.12
CA ALA A 102 -8.44 -13.89 -9.73
C ALA A 102 -7.53 -15.12 -9.58
N PHE A 103 -6.38 -15.11 -10.24
CA PHE A 103 -5.41 -16.20 -10.15
C PHE A 103 -4.09 -15.69 -9.61
N PHE A 104 -3.66 -16.27 -8.50
CA PHE A 104 -2.35 -16.05 -7.92
C PHE A 104 -1.36 -17.04 -8.52
N LEU A 105 -0.21 -16.53 -8.97
CA LEU A 105 0.88 -17.34 -9.50
C LEU A 105 2.13 -17.11 -8.68
N GLU A 106 2.74 -18.21 -8.23
CA GLU A 106 4.00 -18.17 -7.47
C GLU A 106 5.03 -19.18 -7.99
N ALA A 107 6.31 -18.81 -7.93
CA ALA A 107 7.43 -19.69 -8.24
C ALA A 107 8.62 -19.45 -7.29
N SER A 108 9.43 -20.49 -7.10
CA SER A 108 10.67 -20.38 -6.32
C SER A 108 11.62 -19.36 -6.94
N ARG A 109 12.22 -18.50 -6.12
CA ARG A 109 13.23 -17.54 -6.58
C ARG A 109 14.53 -18.23 -6.99
N GLU A 110 15.14 -17.77 -8.07
CA GLU A 110 16.46 -18.23 -8.52
C GLU A 110 17.60 -17.37 -7.96
N GLU A 111 17.39 -16.05 -7.88
CA GLU A 111 18.38 -15.06 -7.47
C GLU A 111 17.86 -14.23 -6.29
N ALA A 112 18.77 -13.79 -5.42
CA ALA A 112 18.44 -12.92 -4.29
C ALA A 112 18.25 -11.48 -4.81
N ILE A 113 17.00 -11.11 -5.06
CA ILE A 113 16.59 -9.76 -5.46
C ILE A 113 16.01 -9.05 -4.24
N SER A 114 16.27 -7.75 -4.17
CA SER A 114 15.68 -6.81 -3.22
C SER A 114 14.15 -6.95 -3.16
N LEU A 115 13.56 -6.94 -1.96
CA LEU A 115 12.10 -7.09 -1.77
C LEU A 115 11.33 -5.91 -2.38
N ILE A 116 11.95 -4.74 -2.34
CA ILE A 116 11.37 -3.48 -2.82
C ILE A 116 11.82 -3.12 -4.25
N ALA A 117 12.52 -4.01 -4.94
CA ALA A 117 12.98 -3.78 -6.30
C ALA A 117 11.80 -3.44 -7.22
N CYS A 118 11.95 -2.43 -8.07
CA CYS A 118 10.92 -1.99 -9.03
C CYS A 118 9.61 -1.46 -8.41
N LEU A 119 9.53 -1.30 -7.07
CA LEU A 119 8.40 -0.66 -6.38
C LEU A 119 8.51 0.88 -6.34
N ASP A 120 9.69 1.45 -6.57
CA ASP A 120 9.90 2.90 -6.67
C ASP A 120 9.81 3.43 -8.10
N ASP A 121 9.51 4.72 -8.19
CA ASP A 121 9.66 5.51 -9.40
C ASP A 121 9.93 6.99 -9.04
N ALA A 122 9.89 7.89 -10.03
CA ALA A 122 10.13 9.31 -9.82
C ALA A 122 9.14 10.00 -8.85
N THR A 123 8.00 9.37 -8.58
CA THR A 123 6.91 9.87 -7.74
C THR A 123 6.67 9.04 -6.49
N ILE A 124 7.27 7.85 -6.41
CA ILE A 124 7.03 6.87 -5.36
C ILE A 124 8.36 6.44 -4.77
N SER A 125 8.51 6.63 -3.47
CA SER A 125 9.61 6.06 -2.70
C SER A 125 9.09 4.94 -1.83
N VAL A 126 9.90 3.91 -1.65
CA VAL A 126 9.58 2.72 -0.87
C VAL A 126 10.69 2.41 0.13
N ALA A 127 10.33 1.90 1.30
CA ALA A 127 11.26 1.39 2.29
C ALA A 127 10.68 0.21 3.08
N VAL A 128 11.56 -0.67 3.54
CA VAL A 128 11.28 -1.61 4.62
C VAL A 128 11.97 -1.10 5.88
N ILE A 129 11.22 -0.99 6.96
CA ILE A 129 11.72 -0.50 8.24
C ILE A 129 11.37 -1.47 9.37
N ASP A 130 12.07 -1.35 10.50
CA ASP A 130 11.73 -2.08 11.74
C ASP A 130 10.76 -1.29 12.64
N GLU A 131 10.40 -1.84 13.80
CA GLU A 131 9.53 -1.21 14.80
C GLU A 131 10.09 0.09 15.40
N ASN A 132 11.40 0.28 15.33
CA ASN A 132 12.10 1.47 15.83
C ASN A 132 12.26 2.53 14.73
N ALA A 133 11.62 2.34 13.57
CA ALA A 133 11.81 3.15 12.37
C ALA A 133 13.26 3.17 11.87
N THR A 134 14.00 2.09 12.09
CA THR A 134 15.30 1.87 11.46
C THR A 134 15.09 1.33 10.05
N ARG A 135 15.80 1.89 9.08
CA ARG A 135 15.73 1.48 7.67
C ARG A 135 16.46 0.16 7.44
N LEU A 136 15.72 -0.91 7.13
CA LEU A 136 16.26 -2.21 6.74
C LEU A 136 16.61 -2.22 5.24
N GLU A 137 15.73 -1.65 4.42
CA GLU A 137 15.89 -1.54 2.97
C GLU A 137 15.20 -0.28 2.48
N ALA A 138 15.74 0.41 1.47
CA ALA A 138 15.04 1.54 0.88
C ALA A 138 15.47 1.86 -0.55
N SER A 139 14.52 2.40 -1.29
CA SER A 139 14.75 3.02 -2.59
C SER A 139 15.69 4.22 -2.49
N SER A 140 16.35 4.55 -3.59
CA SER A 140 17.35 5.62 -3.65
C SER A 140 16.79 7.01 -3.32
N HIS A 141 15.50 7.24 -3.59
CA HIS A 141 14.80 8.50 -3.34
C HIS A 141 14.11 8.55 -1.96
N PHE A 142 14.23 7.50 -1.15
CA PHE A 142 13.66 7.49 0.20
C PHE A 142 14.58 8.25 1.16
N CYS A 143 14.23 9.50 1.45
CA CYS A 143 15.12 10.43 2.13
C CYS A 143 15.00 10.43 3.66
N PHE A 144 13.83 10.15 4.25
CA PHE A 144 13.67 10.22 5.71
C PHE A 144 12.41 9.51 6.21
N ILE A 145 12.40 9.24 7.51
CA ILE A 145 11.22 8.76 8.24
C ILE A 145 10.78 9.90 9.16
N ASP A 146 9.61 10.44 8.84
CA ASP A 146 9.00 11.53 9.60
C ASP A 146 8.56 11.04 11.00
N GLU A 147 8.51 11.94 11.98
CA GLU A 147 8.00 11.61 13.32
C GLU A 147 6.53 11.13 13.25
N MET A 148 5.77 11.64 12.29
CA MET A 148 4.41 11.18 12.00
C MET A 148 4.37 9.71 11.56
N VAL A 149 5.36 9.25 10.80
CA VAL A 149 5.46 7.84 10.40
C VAL A 149 5.72 6.97 11.62
N LYS A 150 6.59 7.40 12.55
CA LYS A 150 6.85 6.65 13.80
C LYS A 150 5.60 6.49 14.65
N ILE A 151 4.79 7.55 14.74
CA ILE A 151 3.54 7.48 15.48
C ILE A 151 2.57 6.50 14.81
N LEU A 152 2.46 6.54 13.48
CA LEU A 152 1.62 5.58 12.74
C LEU A 152 2.04 4.13 13.00
N LEU A 153 3.35 3.82 13.05
CA LEU A 153 3.81 2.46 13.34
C LEU A 153 3.31 1.92 14.68
N GLN A 154 3.12 2.78 15.68
CA GLN A 154 2.57 2.40 16.99
C GLN A 154 1.07 2.08 16.94
N THR A 155 0.38 2.51 15.88
CA THR A 155 -1.08 2.37 15.72
C THR A 155 -1.48 1.25 14.75
N ILE A 156 -0.53 0.69 13.99
CA ILE A 156 -0.82 -0.35 12.99
C ILE A 156 -1.10 -1.68 13.69
N ASP A 157 -2.35 -2.13 13.60
CA ASP A 157 -2.77 -3.46 13.99
C ASP A 157 -2.43 -4.50 12.89
N ASN A 158 -2.25 -5.76 13.29
CA ASN A 158 -1.26 -6.68 12.72
C ASN A 158 -1.35 -7.04 11.22
N GLU A 159 -2.47 -6.76 10.54
CA GLU A 159 -2.69 -7.31 9.19
C GLU A 159 -3.16 -6.31 8.12
N MET A 160 -3.70 -5.15 8.50
CA MET A 160 -4.30 -4.24 7.52
C MET A 160 -3.37 -3.08 7.15
N PRO A 161 -3.28 -2.71 5.86
CA PRO A 161 -2.53 -1.55 5.45
C PRO A 161 -3.20 -0.27 5.96
N VAL A 162 -2.41 0.61 6.55
CA VAL A 162 -2.82 1.98 6.87
C VAL A 162 -2.47 2.89 5.70
N ARG A 163 -3.43 3.70 5.27
CA ARG A 163 -3.26 4.70 4.21
C ARG A 163 -3.58 6.07 4.75
N THR A 164 -2.74 7.04 4.47
CA THR A 164 -2.89 8.41 5.01
C THR A 164 -2.19 9.41 4.10
N ILE A 165 -2.41 10.71 4.33
CA ILE A 165 -1.70 11.80 3.66
C ILE A 165 -0.90 12.58 4.70
N LEU A 166 0.42 12.63 4.55
CA LEU A 166 1.30 13.36 5.45
C LEU A 166 1.98 14.51 4.71
N SER A 167 2.19 15.62 5.40
CA SER A 167 3.05 16.71 4.91
C SER A 167 4.52 16.37 5.22
N ILE A 168 5.18 15.74 4.25
CA ILE A 168 6.57 15.26 4.34
C ILE A 168 7.45 16.29 3.61
N GLY A 169 8.29 17.03 4.35
CA GLY A 169 9.18 18.02 3.76
C GLY A 169 8.45 19.21 3.12
N GLY A 170 7.24 19.53 3.60
CA GLY A 170 6.38 20.58 3.06
C GLY A 170 5.56 20.18 1.83
N ALA A 171 5.69 18.93 1.38
CA ALA A 171 4.89 18.39 0.29
C ALA A 171 3.91 17.33 0.80
N ASN A 172 2.68 17.36 0.29
CA ASN A 172 1.70 16.36 0.63
C ASN A 172 2.05 15.03 -0.04
N THR A 173 2.17 13.99 0.77
CA THR A 173 2.61 12.67 0.38
C THR A 173 1.60 11.65 0.85
N GLN A 174 1.08 10.85 -0.08
CA GLN A 174 0.25 9.69 0.24
C GLN A 174 1.16 8.60 0.80
N VAL A 175 0.93 8.20 2.05
CA VAL A 175 1.71 7.20 2.74
C VAL A 175 0.85 5.96 2.95
N GLY A 176 1.37 4.82 2.50
CA GLY A 176 0.82 3.50 2.76
C GLY A 176 1.79 2.70 3.59
N ILE A 177 1.32 2.07 4.67
CA ILE A 177 2.15 1.25 5.55
C ILE A 177 1.45 -0.08 5.79
N ILE A 178 2.17 -1.19 5.67
CA ILE A 178 1.67 -2.51 6.08
C ILE A 178 2.72 -3.24 6.90
N ARG A 179 2.29 -3.92 7.96
CA ARG A 179 3.15 -4.82 8.73
C ARG A 179 3.43 -6.07 7.90
N LEU A 180 4.71 -6.35 7.68
CA LEU A 180 5.20 -7.49 6.90
C LEU A 180 5.34 -8.75 7.77
N SER A 181 6.05 -8.65 8.90
CA SER A 181 6.31 -9.80 9.79
C SER A 181 6.14 -9.38 11.25
N VAL A 182 5.57 -10.28 12.06
CA VAL A 182 5.44 -10.10 13.52
C VAL A 182 6.68 -10.60 14.25
N LYS A 183 7.37 -11.62 13.73
CA LYS A 183 8.56 -12.21 14.38
C LYS A 183 9.79 -11.29 14.29
N THR A 184 9.91 -10.63 13.15
CA THR A 184 10.86 -9.57 12.87
C THR A 184 9.99 -8.36 12.56
N GLU A 185 9.56 -7.64 13.60
CA GLU A 185 8.62 -6.52 13.45
C GLU A 185 9.12 -5.58 12.35
N SER A 186 8.48 -5.64 11.20
CA SER A 186 8.93 -4.95 10.00
C SER A 186 7.74 -4.48 9.21
N PHE A 187 7.93 -3.34 8.56
CA PHE A 187 6.87 -2.62 7.87
C PHE A 187 7.34 -2.21 6.49
N LEU A 188 6.49 -2.41 5.49
CA LEU A 188 6.66 -1.84 4.17
C LEU A 188 5.99 -0.46 4.16
N ILE A 189 6.73 0.56 3.77
CA ILE A 189 6.25 1.92 3.58
C ILE A 189 6.33 2.27 2.11
N LEU A 190 5.22 2.78 1.56
CA LEU A 190 5.13 3.40 0.25
C LEU A 190 4.75 4.88 0.42
N CYS A 191 5.59 5.78 -0.09
CA CYS A 191 5.38 7.22 -0.05
C CYS A 191 5.23 7.74 -1.48
N ALA A 192 4.03 8.15 -1.87
CA ALA A 192 3.73 8.69 -3.19
C ALA A 192 3.47 10.20 -3.12
N LEU A 193 4.26 10.99 -3.83
CA LEU A 193 4.10 12.45 -3.88
C LEU A 193 2.76 12.81 -4.54
N LEU A 194 1.92 13.60 -3.86
CA LEU A 194 0.65 14.06 -4.41
C LEU A 194 0.84 15.42 -5.10
N LYS A 195 0.42 15.48 -6.36
CA LYS A 195 0.23 16.76 -7.06
C LYS A 195 -1.02 17.45 -6.52
N GLU A 196 -0.99 18.78 -6.39
CA GLU A 196 -2.09 19.59 -5.81
C GLU A 196 -3.47 19.31 -6.45
N GLU A 197 -3.51 19.06 -7.76
CA GLU A 197 -4.75 18.74 -8.49
C GLU A 197 -5.39 17.42 -8.03
N LYS A 198 -4.57 16.41 -7.71
CA LYS A 198 -5.05 15.10 -7.27
C LYS A 198 -5.57 15.15 -5.82
N LEU A 199 -4.97 16.01 -5.00
CA LEU A 199 -5.43 16.28 -3.63
C LEU A 199 -6.82 16.89 -3.60
N LYS A 200 -7.08 17.86 -4.49
CA LYS A 200 -8.43 18.43 -4.66
C LYS A 200 -9.43 17.37 -5.08
N TYR A 201 -9.07 16.48 -6.01
CA TYR A 201 -9.95 15.40 -6.46
C TYR A 201 -10.28 14.38 -5.35
N GLU A 202 -9.29 13.94 -4.55
CA GLU A 202 -9.53 13.03 -3.42
C GLU A 202 -10.35 13.71 -2.29
N GLN A 203 -10.19 15.02 -2.09
CA GLN A 203 -11.01 15.81 -1.17
C GLN A 203 -12.43 16.04 -1.69
N GLU A 204 -12.63 16.22 -3.00
CA GLU A 204 -13.94 16.40 -3.62
C GLU A 204 -14.78 15.11 -3.67
N LEU A 205 -14.12 13.95 -3.76
CA LEU A 205 -14.78 12.64 -3.67
C LEU A 205 -15.17 12.25 -2.25
N PHE A 206 -14.70 12.95 -1.22
CA PHE A 206 -15.11 12.70 0.15
C PHE A 206 -16.60 13.02 0.31
N ARG A 207 -17.38 11.98 0.63
CA ARG A 207 -18.78 12.12 1.01
C ARG A 207 -18.89 11.81 2.50
N PHE A 208 -19.24 12.82 3.29
CA PHE A 208 -19.58 12.62 4.69
C PHE A 208 -20.84 11.73 4.80
N ILE A 209 -20.73 10.61 5.50
CA ILE A 209 -21.84 9.67 5.76
C ILE A 209 -22.14 9.70 7.26
N PRO A 210 -23.11 10.53 7.71
CA PRO A 210 -23.43 10.69 9.14
C PRO A 210 -23.77 9.39 9.86
N GLU A 211 -24.31 8.41 9.13
CA GLU A 211 -24.78 7.13 9.66
C GLU A 211 -23.63 6.21 10.11
N LEU A 212 -22.42 6.46 9.62
CA LEU A 212 -21.22 5.70 9.98
C LEU A 212 -20.47 6.31 11.16
N LEU A 213 -20.88 7.48 11.67
CA LEU A 213 -20.20 8.15 12.77
C LEU A 213 -20.01 7.22 13.98
N PRO A 214 -18.81 7.18 14.58
CA PRO A 214 -18.59 6.33 15.71
C PRO A 214 -19.31 6.96 16.91
N ARG A 215 -20.00 6.14 17.71
CA ARG A 215 -20.71 6.63 18.91
C ARG A 215 -19.78 7.33 19.90
N ARG A 216 -18.50 6.96 19.89
CA ARG A 216 -17.40 7.56 20.65
C ARG A 216 -16.14 7.43 19.82
N PHE A 217 -15.28 8.43 19.88
CA PHE A 217 -13.93 8.37 19.33
C PHE A 217 -12.96 8.94 20.35
N THR A 218 -11.69 8.55 20.23
CA THR A 218 -10.61 9.09 21.03
C THR A 218 -9.57 9.74 20.13
N TRP A 219 -8.85 10.70 20.69
CA TRP A 219 -7.72 11.34 20.06
C TRP A 219 -6.74 11.78 21.15
N LYS A 220 -5.48 11.97 20.79
CA LYS A 220 -4.41 12.40 21.70
C LYS A 220 -3.67 13.59 21.11
N MET A 221 -3.25 14.50 21.99
CA MET A 221 -2.34 15.59 21.65
C MET A 221 -0.97 15.38 22.31
N ASP A 222 0.08 15.86 21.65
CA ASP A 222 1.40 15.97 22.23
C ASP A 222 1.50 17.16 23.21
N LYS A 223 2.66 17.32 23.85
CA LYS A 223 2.93 18.43 24.78
C LYS A 223 2.87 19.82 24.13
N ASN A 224 2.94 19.89 22.80
CA ASN A 224 2.93 21.12 22.02
C ASN A 224 1.54 21.43 21.45
N GLY A 225 0.52 20.66 21.81
CA GLY A 225 -0.86 20.86 21.36
C GLY A 225 -1.14 20.38 19.94
N ARG A 226 -0.31 19.47 19.40
CA ARG A 226 -0.53 18.85 18.08
C ARG A 226 -1.22 17.51 18.23
N PHE A 227 -2.18 17.20 17.38
CA PHE A 227 -2.78 15.86 17.36
C PHE A 227 -1.70 14.84 17.01
N CYS A 228 -1.50 13.84 17.86
CA CYS A 228 -0.57 12.75 17.62
C CYS A 228 -1.27 11.42 17.40
N ASP A 229 -2.50 11.25 17.87
CA ASP A 229 -3.22 9.98 17.71
C ASP A 229 -4.73 10.24 17.51
N VAL A 230 -5.37 9.39 16.72
CA VAL A 230 -6.82 9.36 16.49
C VAL A 230 -7.30 7.92 16.42
N SER A 231 -8.47 7.65 16.99
CA SER A 231 -8.98 6.28 17.06
C SER A 231 -9.22 5.69 15.66
N LYS A 232 -9.07 4.37 15.54
CA LYS A 232 -9.27 3.62 14.30
C LYS A 232 -10.63 3.89 13.67
N GLU A 233 -11.68 3.96 14.50
CA GLU A 233 -13.04 4.22 14.03
C GLU A 233 -13.17 5.61 13.39
N LEU A 234 -12.48 6.62 13.93
CA LEU A 234 -12.44 7.95 13.33
C LEU A 234 -11.62 7.93 12.03
N ALA A 235 -10.48 7.23 12.03
CA ALA A 235 -9.61 7.11 10.87
C ALA A 235 -10.30 6.43 9.68
N GLU A 236 -11.10 5.38 9.91
CA GLU A 236 -11.83 4.66 8.86
C GLU A 236 -12.89 5.54 8.17
N ILE A 237 -13.54 6.44 8.91
CA ILE A 237 -14.63 7.29 8.40
C ILE A 237 -14.08 8.52 7.67
N PHE A 238 -12.99 9.08 8.17
CA PHE A 238 -12.46 10.36 7.73
C PHE A 238 -11.11 10.23 7.05
N CYS A 239 -10.65 9.03 6.68
CA CYS A 239 -9.28 8.69 6.24
C CYS A 239 -8.53 9.77 5.40
N PRO A 240 -9.13 10.37 4.35
CA PRO A 240 -8.44 11.43 3.60
C PRO A 240 -8.26 12.73 4.42
N LEU A 241 -9.20 13.03 5.33
CA LEU A 241 -9.27 14.23 6.17
C LEU A 241 -8.68 14.05 7.58
N THR A 242 -8.72 12.87 8.21
CA THR A 242 -8.10 12.63 9.52
C THR A 242 -6.60 12.79 9.46
N SER A 243 -6.02 12.44 8.32
CA SER A 243 -4.61 12.71 8.04
C SER A 243 -4.26 14.21 8.08
N SER A 244 -5.19 15.08 7.68
CA SER A 244 -5.00 16.54 7.72
C SER A 244 -4.99 17.12 9.15
N ILE A 245 -5.61 16.42 10.11
CA ILE A 245 -5.63 16.88 11.50
C ILE A 245 -4.43 16.37 12.29
N LEU A 246 -3.86 15.22 11.91
CA LEU A 246 -2.66 14.66 12.53
C LEU A 246 -1.47 15.59 12.30
N GLY A 247 -0.78 15.98 13.38
CA GLY A 247 0.30 16.97 13.37
C GLY A 247 -0.18 18.43 13.39
N SER A 248 -1.46 18.70 13.09
CA SER A 248 -2.03 20.05 13.15
C SER A 248 -2.22 20.51 14.60
N HIS A 249 -2.05 21.81 14.84
CA HIS A 249 -2.29 22.38 16.17
C HIS A 249 -3.79 22.53 16.40
N PHE A 250 -4.28 22.13 17.59
CA PHE A 250 -5.71 22.17 17.90
C PHE A 250 -6.33 23.56 17.65
N CYS A 251 -5.65 24.62 18.09
CA CYS A 251 -6.17 25.98 17.93
C CYS A 251 -6.28 26.42 16.47
N GLU A 252 -5.35 25.98 15.61
CA GLU A 252 -5.40 26.29 14.18
C GLU A 252 -6.59 25.60 13.52
N LEU A 253 -6.80 24.31 13.85
CA LEU A 253 -7.93 23.54 13.38
C LEU A 253 -9.26 24.13 13.87
N ALA A 254 -9.38 24.45 15.17
CA ALA A 254 -10.58 25.02 15.75
C ALA A 254 -10.95 26.38 15.13
N ASN A 255 -9.96 27.18 14.76
CA ASN A 255 -10.16 28.48 14.13
C ASN A 255 -10.69 28.39 12.69
N GLN A 256 -10.46 27.27 11.99
CA GLN A 256 -10.99 27.03 10.64
C GLN A 256 -12.51 26.81 10.65
N PHE A 257 -13.07 26.34 11.77
CA PHE A 257 -14.50 26.14 11.93
C PHE A 257 -15.12 27.36 12.62
N HIS A 258 -15.62 28.31 11.82
CA HIS A 258 -16.28 29.54 12.28
C HIS A 258 -17.66 29.30 12.95
N GLY A 259 -17.70 28.54 14.04
CA GLY A 259 -18.90 28.31 14.84
C GLY A 259 -18.68 28.69 16.30
N GLU A 260 -19.59 29.49 16.88
CA GLU A 260 -19.57 29.88 18.31
C GLU A 260 -19.47 28.68 19.27
N ARG A 261 -19.91 27.49 18.85
CA ARG A 261 -19.83 26.23 19.59
C ARG A 261 -18.40 25.68 19.77
N TYR A 262 -17.46 26.06 18.92
CA TYR A 262 -16.07 25.55 18.94
C TYR A 262 -15.09 26.47 19.69
N ARG A 263 -15.48 27.74 19.92
CA ARG A 263 -14.72 28.70 20.74
C ARG A 263 -14.58 28.29 22.21
N VAL A 264 -15.46 27.41 22.70
CA VAL A 264 -15.42 26.92 24.09
C VAL A 264 -14.32 25.85 24.28
N LEU A 265 -13.91 25.16 23.22
CA LEU A 265 -12.88 24.12 23.27
C LEU A 265 -11.46 24.65 23.05
N SER A 266 -11.31 25.86 22.49
CA SER A 266 -10.02 26.56 22.37
C SER A 266 -9.53 27.22 23.67
N GLY A 267 -10.27 27.03 24.78
CA GLY A 267 -9.95 27.60 26.09
C GLY A 267 -8.84 26.82 26.79
N TYR A 268 -7.60 27.12 26.42
CA TYR A 268 -6.61 27.52 27.43
C TYR A 268 -6.76 29.02 27.70
#